data_AF-A0A970TDK4-F1
#
_entry.id   AF-A0A970TDK4-F1
#
_cell.length_a   1.000
_cell.length_b   1.000
_cell.length_c   1.000
_cell.angle_alpha   90.00
_cell.angle_beta   90.00
_cell.angle_gamma   90.00
#
_symmetry.space_group_name_H-M   'P 1'
#
loop_
_entity.id
_entity.type
_entity.pdbx_description
1 polymer ?
#
loop_
_entity_poly.entity_id
_entity_poly.type
_entity_poly.pdbx_seq_one_letter_code
_entity_poly.pdbx_strand_id
1 'polypeptide(L)'
;MRELSSLIGLQVISISEGRNLGTVGDVYVDLTAGELVCVTLARTPELRVVLAEDMQVIGSDALMVLDESKVKGRDEAADALERGRQVLSNPPAVITSHGTKLGQLGMVQIDEATRKVIRYEVTSGTLRDVTDGTLALPVLEGTVHGEDTVIVPHEVVAQRLDQAGGLRGKFRHLAERLRVGYDDISERSEELLRESEEKLKVKADQARKKAGELTQEARKKAEEIAEDAREAIERAKSSDEEEAPVEEAP
;
A
#
# COMPACT_ATOMS: atom_id res chain seq x y z
N MET A 1 -9.61 8.56 15.75
CA MET A 1 -9.26 8.33 14.32
C MET A 1 -9.20 6.83 14.10
N ARG A 2 -9.83 6.33 13.04
CA ARG A 2 -10.03 4.88 12.83
C ARG A 2 -9.89 4.51 11.36
N GLU A 3 -9.44 3.30 11.08
CA GLU A 3 -9.44 2.73 9.73
C GLU A 3 -10.85 2.31 9.31
N LEU A 4 -11.26 2.64 8.09
CA LEU A 4 -12.59 2.33 7.58
C LEU A 4 -12.90 0.82 7.60
N SER A 5 -11.90 -0.01 7.27
CA SER A 5 -11.97 -1.47 7.29
C SER A 5 -12.32 -2.04 8.66
N SER A 6 -11.90 -1.37 9.73
CA SER A 6 -12.18 -1.81 11.10
C SER A 6 -13.63 -1.58 11.55
N LEU A 7 -14.45 -0.89 10.75
CA LEU A 7 -15.89 -0.82 10.98
C LEU A 7 -16.60 -2.12 10.63
N ILE A 8 -16.04 -2.89 9.70
CA ILE A 8 -16.60 -4.18 9.29
C ILE A 8 -16.60 -5.13 10.50
N GLY A 9 -17.73 -5.79 10.72
CA GLY A 9 -17.89 -6.70 11.85
C GLY A 9 -18.30 -6.05 13.17
N LEU A 10 -18.41 -4.72 13.24
CA LEU A 10 -18.96 -4.06 14.43
C LEU A 10 -20.43 -4.40 14.63
N GLN A 11 -20.82 -4.62 15.89
CA GLN A 11 -22.23 -4.78 16.24
C GLN A 11 -22.94 -3.43 16.13
N VAL A 12 -24.14 -3.42 15.56
CA VAL A 12 -24.99 -2.23 15.55
C VAL A 12 -25.97 -2.34 16.70
N ILE A 13 -25.91 -1.43 17.66
CA ILE A 13 -26.65 -1.51 18.92
C ILE A 13 -27.58 -0.30 19.06
N SER A 14 -28.84 -0.58 19.39
CA SER A 14 -29.85 0.41 19.78
C SER A 14 -29.56 0.95 21.19
N ILE A 15 -29.40 2.26 21.33
CA ILE A 15 -29.18 2.93 22.63
C ILE A 15 -30.44 2.85 23.50
N SER A 16 -31.61 3.09 22.91
CA SER A 16 -32.87 3.14 23.65
C SER A 16 -33.35 1.76 24.13
N GLU A 17 -33.03 0.70 23.38
CA GLU A 17 -33.52 -0.65 23.67
C GLU A 17 -32.44 -1.60 24.20
N GLY A 18 -31.15 -1.25 24.05
CA GLY A 18 -30.02 -2.12 24.42
C GLY A 18 -29.92 -3.39 23.58
N ARG A 19 -30.50 -3.41 22.38
CA ARG A 19 -30.55 -4.58 21.50
C ARG A 19 -29.55 -4.49 20.36
N ASN A 20 -29.00 -5.64 19.97
CA ASN A 20 -28.20 -5.77 18.76
C ASN A 20 -29.14 -5.86 17.54
N LEU A 21 -29.01 -4.91 16.62
CA LEU A 21 -29.79 -4.78 15.39
C LEU A 21 -29.13 -5.45 14.18
N GLY A 22 -27.87 -5.86 14.31
CA GLY A 22 -27.10 -6.53 13.27
C GLY A 22 -25.59 -6.31 13.40
N THR A 23 -24.88 -6.59 12.32
CA THR A 23 -23.43 -6.43 12.24
C THR A 23 -23.08 -5.69 10.96
N VAL A 24 -22.14 -4.75 11.01
CA VAL A 24 -21.69 -4.02 9.82
C VAL A 24 -21.09 -4.99 8.80
N GLY A 25 -21.62 -4.98 7.59
CA GLY A 25 -21.21 -5.83 6.47
C GLY A 25 -20.35 -5.12 5.44
N ASP A 26 -20.69 -3.88 5.10
CA ASP A 26 -19.90 -3.04 4.20
C ASP A 26 -20.04 -1.56 4.55
N VAL A 27 -19.15 -0.74 3.99
CA VAL A 27 -19.02 0.69 4.28
C VAL A 27 -18.96 1.48 2.99
N TYR A 28 -19.74 2.56 2.92
CA TYR A 28 -19.85 3.43 1.76
C TYR A 28 -19.24 4.79 2.09
N VAL A 29 -18.34 5.26 1.23
CA VAL A 29 -17.72 6.59 1.37
C VAL A 29 -17.88 7.41 0.10
N ASP A 30 -17.86 8.73 0.27
CA ASP A 30 -17.76 9.71 -0.80
C ASP A 30 -16.43 10.45 -0.64
N LEU A 31 -15.44 10.09 -1.45
CA LEU A 31 -14.12 10.75 -1.46
C LEU A 31 -14.14 12.13 -2.13
N THR A 32 -15.20 12.47 -2.87
CA THR A 32 -15.42 13.82 -3.41
C THR A 32 -15.78 14.78 -2.27
N ALA A 33 -16.74 14.38 -1.42
CA ALA A 33 -17.16 15.14 -0.25
C ALA A 33 -16.31 14.89 1.01
N GLY A 34 -15.44 13.87 0.97
CA GLY A 34 -14.56 13.49 2.07
C GLY A 34 -15.32 12.94 3.27
N GLU A 35 -16.29 12.06 3.09
CA GLU A 35 -17.15 11.59 4.18
C GLU A 35 -17.56 10.12 4.10
N LEU A 36 -17.80 9.54 5.27
CA LEU A 36 -18.55 8.31 5.44
C LEU A 36 -20.03 8.60 5.14
N VAL A 37 -20.63 7.82 4.26
CA VAL A 37 -22.01 8.02 3.80
C VAL A 37 -22.98 7.12 4.54
N CYS A 38 -22.71 5.81 4.56
CA CYS A 38 -23.52 4.83 5.28
C CYS A 38 -22.75 3.53 5.49
N VAL A 39 -23.33 2.64 6.28
CA VAL A 39 -22.92 1.23 6.39
C VAL A 39 -24.10 0.32 6.10
N THR A 40 -23.82 -0.87 5.59
CA THR A 40 -24.82 -1.93 5.40
C THR A 40 -24.71 -2.96 6.52
N LEU A 41 -25.81 -3.65 6.83
CA LEU A 41 -25.79 -4.78 7.76
C LEU A 41 -25.57 -6.09 7.01
N ALA A 42 -24.74 -6.96 7.58
CA ALA A 42 -24.43 -8.29 7.06
C ALA A 42 -25.53 -9.30 7.39
N ARG A 43 -25.62 -10.36 6.57
CA ARG A 43 -26.44 -11.56 6.80
C ARG A 43 -27.95 -11.28 6.97
N THR A 44 -28.44 -10.20 6.38
CA THR A 44 -29.87 -9.90 6.30
C THR A 44 -30.40 -10.34 4.92
N PRO A 45 -31.62 -10.89 4.84
CA PRO A 45 -32.22 -11.29 3.55
C PRO A 45 -32.50 -10.07 2.66
N GLU A 46 -32.80 -8.93 3.27
CA GLU A 46 -32.98 -7.64 2.61
C GLU A 46 -31.83 -6.70 2.97
N LEU A 47 -31.54 -5.74 2.09
CA LEU A 47 -30.52 -4.73 2.35
C LEU A 47 -30.99 -3.80 3.48
N ARG A 48 -30.25 -3.81 4.59
CA ARG A 48 -30.43 -2.90 5.72
C ARG A 48 -29.25 -1.94 5.80
N VAL A 49 -29.53 -0.66 6.00
CA VAL A 49 -28.56 0.43 5.92
C VAL A 49 -28.68 1.34 7.13
N VAL A 50 -27.55 1.79 7.68
CA VAL A 50 -27.49 2.88 8.67
C VAL A 50 -26.76 4.04 8.04
N LEU A 51 -27.42 5.20 7.93
CA LEU A 51 -26.80 6.41 7.39
C LEU A 51 -25.81 6.99 8.39
N ALA A 52 -24.75 7.63 7.89
CA ALA A 52 -23.73 8.23 8.74
C ALA A 52 -24.32 9.27 9.70
N GLU A 53 -25.31 10.05 9.29
CA GLU A 53 -25.99 11.02 10.15
C GLU A 53 -26.71 10.37 11.35
N ASP A 54 -27.21 9.15 11.18
CA ASP A 54 -27.97 8.42 12.19
C ASP A 54 -27.07 7.62 13.18
N MET A 55 -25.76 7.54 12.89
CA MET A 55 -24.76 6.94 13.78
C MET A 55 -24.49 7.90 14.95
N GLN A 56 -24.79 7.50 16.18
CA GLN A 56 -24.55 8.36 17.34
C GLN A 56 -23.12 8.26 17.83
N VAL A 57 -22.61 7.03 17.95
CA VAL A 57 -21.25 6.74 18.41
C VAL A 57 -20.67 5.61 17.57
N ILE A 58 -19.47 5.82 17.04
CA ILE A 58 -18.65 4.77 16.44
C ILE A 58 -17.62 4.36 17.50
N GLY A 59 -17.96 3.37 18.33
CA GLY A 59 -17.11 2.89 19.41
C GLY A 59 -16.12 1.82 18.94
N SER A 60 -15.16 1.45 19.78
CA SER A 60 -14.19 0.38 19.50
C SER A 60 -14.86 -0.94 19.09
N ASP A 61 -15.93 -1.32 19.82
CA ASP A 61 -16.57 -2.62 19.74
C ASP A 61 -17.99 -2.60 19.13
N ALA A 62 -18.61 -1.43 19.04
CA ALA A 62 -19.98 -1.28 18.55
C ALA A 62 -20.23 0.07 17.87
N LEU A 63 -21.13 0.04 16.88
CA LEU A 63 -21.77 1.20 16.28
C LEU A 63 -23.11 1.44 16.98
N MET A 64 -23.25 2.58 17.64
CA MET A 64 -24.45 2.92 18.40
C MET A 64 -25.40 3.77 17.56
N VAL A 65 -26.66 3.39 17.49
CA VAL A 65 -27.76 4.16 16.89
C VAL A 65 -28.86 4.40 17.93
N LEU A 66 -29.74 5.37 17.70
CA LEU A 66 -30.79 5.69 18.68
C LEU A 66 -31.72 4.50 18.95
N ASP A 67 -32.24 3.90 17.89
CA ASP A 67 -33.24 2.81 17.91
C ASP A 67 -33.31 2.10 16.54
N GLU A 68 -34.16 1.07 16.42
CA GLU A 68 -34.33 0.31 15.17
C GLU A 68 -34.86 1.16 13.99
N SER A 69 -35.55 2.29 14.23
CA SER A 69 -36.03 3.17 13.15
C SER A 69 -34.88 3.82 12.35
N LYS A 70 -33.65 3.75 12.88
CA LYS A 70 -32.44 4.22 12.20
C LYS A 70 -31.85 3.22 11.22
N VAL A 71 -32.42 2.01 11.17
CA VAL A 71 -32.06 0.99 10.20
C VAL A 71 -33.03 1.06 9.03
N LYS A 72 -32.55 1.60 7.91
CA LYS A 72 -33.35 1.90 6.72
C LYS A 72 -33.27 0.76 5.71
N GLY A 73 -34.36 0.59 4.95
CA GLY A 73 -34.37 -0.28 3.77
C GLY A 73 -33.63 0.34 2.58
N ARG A 74 -33.53 -0.42 1.47
CA ARG A 74 -32.86 0.04 0.25
C ARG A 74 -33.44 1.34 -0.31
N ASP A 75 -34.76 1.43 -0.40
CA ASP A 75 -35.45 2.55 -1.04
C ASP A 75 -35.29 3.85 -0.23
N GLU A 76 -35.36 3.74 1.10
CA GLU A 76 -35.13 4.86 2.02
C GLU A 76 -33.68 5.36 2.04
N ALA A 77 -32.73 4.52 1.63
CA ALA A 77 -31.31 4.82 1.57
C ALA A 77 -30.78 5.00 0.14
N ALA A 78 -31.65 5.07 -0.87
CA ALA A 78 -31.27 5.06 -2.28
C ALA A 78 -30.27 6.17 -2.63
N ASP A 79 -30.55 7.41 -2.24
CA ASP A 79 -29.68 8.57 -2.49
C ASP A 79 -28.29 8.39 -1.86
N ALA A 80 -28.22 7.82 -0.65
CA ALA A 80 -26.96 7.57 0.04
C ALA A 80 -26.16 6.45 -0.64
N LEU A 81 -26.83 5.39 -1.10
CA LEU A 81 -26.21 4.28 -1.83
C LEU A 81 -25.74 4.69 -3.23
N GLU A 82 -26.45 5.61 -3.88
CA GLU A 82 -26.06 6.16 -5.19
C GLU A 82 -24.90 7.15 -5.07
N ARG A 83 -24.82 7.91 -3.97
CA ARG A 83 -23.75 8.87 -3.73
C ARG A 83 -22.47 8.22 -3.21
N GLY A 84 -22.60 7.27 -2.29
CA GLY A 84 -21.47 6.55 -1.71
C GLY A 84 -20.92 5.47 -2.66
N ARG A 85 -19.68 5.05 -2.43
CA ARG A 85 -19.09 3.88 -3.10
C ARG A 85 -18.53 2.92 -2.06
N GLN A 86 -18.64 1.63 -2.35
CA GLN A 86 -17.95 0.57 -1.63
C GLN A 86 -16.48 0.59 -2.05
N VAL A 87 -15.60 0.90 -1.12
CA VAL A 87 -14.16 1.05 -1.41
C VAL A 87 -13.32 -0.10 -0.86
N LEU A 88 -13.88 -0.92 0.03
CA LEU A 88 -13.17 -2.01 0.68
C LEU A 88 -13.24 -3.30 -0.15
N SER A 89 -14.43 -3.66 -0.60
CA SER A 89 -14.69 -4.88 -1.36
C SER A 89 -14.14 -4.84 -2.79
N ASN A 90 -14.16 -3.66 -3.42
CA ASN A 90 -13.61 -3.43 -4.76
C ASN A 90 -12.86 -2.09 -4.78
N PRO A 91 -11.58 -2.05 -4.39
CA PRO A 91 -10.83 -0.80 -4.31
C PRO A 91 -10.62 -0.18 -5.71
N PRO A 92 -11.11 1.05 -5.96
CA PRO A 92 -11.00 1.70 -7.26
C PRO A 92 -9.55 2.04 -7.61
N ALA A 93 -9.27 2.15 -8.92
CA ALA A 93 -7.98 2.68 -9.39
C ALA A 93 -7.87 4.18 -9.07
N VAL A 94 -6.69 4.63 -8.65
CA VAL A 94 -6.44 6.07 -8.42
C VAL A 94 -5.60 6.60 -9.57
N ILE A 95 -6.11 7.63 -10.25
CA ILE A 95 -5.52 8.22 -11.46
C ILE A 95 -5.51 9.74 -11.32
N THR A 96 -4.46 10.41 -11.79
CA THR A 96 -4.45 11.88 -11.82
C THR A 96 -5.39 12.42 -12.91
N SER A 97 -5.81 13.69 -12.82
CA SER A 97 -6.56 14.40 -13.88
C SER A 97 -5.86 14.42 -15.25
N HIS A 98 -4.54 14.19 -15.31
CA HIS A 98 -3.76 14.03 -16.56
C HIS A 98 -3.67 12.57 -17.06
N GLY A 99 -4.45 11.64 -16.49
CA GLY A 99 -4.47 10.24 -16.92
C GLY A 99 -3.31 9.36 -16.42
N THR A 100 -2.45 9.85 -15.53
CA THR A 100 -1.39 9.03 -14.91
C THR A 100 -1.96 8.16 -13.80
N LYS A 101 -1.87 6.82 -13.96
CA LYS A 101 -2.25 5.87 -12.90
C LYS A 101 -1.27 5.94 -11.73
N LEU A 102 -1.77 6.19 -10.53
CA LEU A 102 -1.01 6.22 -9.29
C LEU A 102 -1.00 4.87 -8.57
N GLY A 103 -2.10 4.11 -8.68
CA GLY A 103 -2.25 2.82 -7.99
C GLY A 103 -3.71 2.42 -7.83
N GLN A 104 -4.00 1.72 -6.74
CA GLN A 104 -5.34 1.41 -6.25
C GLN A 104 -5.56 2.07 -4.90
N LEU A 105 -6.82 2.37 -4.59
CA LEU A 105 -7.20 2.88 -3.28
C LEU A 105 -6.89 1.80 -2.22
N GLY A 106 -6.09 2.17 -1.24
CA GLY A 106 -5.73 1.31 -0.11
C GLY A 106 -6.52 1.68 1.13
N MET A 107 -5.81 1.74 2.26
CA MET A 107 -6.39 2.08 3.55
C MET A 107 -7.04 3.47 3.52
N VAL A 108 -8.28 3.56 4.03
CA VAL A 108 -9.00 4.82 4.24
C VAL A 108 -9.10 5.08 5.74
N GLN A 109 -8.74 6.27 6.19
CA GLN A 109 -8.85 6.69 7.58
C GLN A 109 -9.95 7.73 7.76
N ILE A 110 -10.76 7.54 8.80
CA ILE A 110 -11.86 8.43 9.15
C ILE A 110 -11.70 9.00 10.56
N ASP A 111 -12.30 10.15 10.75
CA ASP A 111 -12.62 10.68 12.07
C ASP A 111 -13.96 10.09 12.51
N GLU A 112 -13.98 9.40 13.64
CA GLU A 112 -15.16 8.70 14.14
C GLU A 112 -16.22 9.64 14.73
N ALA A 113 -15.82 10.83 15.16
CA ALA A 113 -16.72 11.84 15.71
C ALA A 113 -17.36 12.65 14.58
N THR A 114 -16.57 13.11 13.61
CA THR A 114 -17.06 13.95 12.51
C THR A 114 -17.51 13.16 11.29
N ARG A 115 -17.16 11.86 11.22
CA ARG A 115 -17.47 10.94 10.11
C ARG A 115 -16.83 11.39 8.79
N LYS A 116 -15.82 12.26 8.87
CA LYS A 116 -15.06 12.74 7.72
C LYS A 116 -13.88 11.82 7.42
N VAL A 117 -13.62 11.62 6.14
CA VAL A 117 -12.41 10.97 5.66
C VAL A 117 -11.25 11.93 5.88
N ILE A 118 -10.24 11.49 6.62
CA ILE A 118 -9.06 12.30 6.94
C ILE A 118 -8.03 12.15 5.81
N ARG A 119 -7.75 10.90 5.45
CA ARG A 119 -6.81 10.55 4.40
C ARG A 119 -7.08 9.15 3.89
N TYR A 120 -6.55 8.87 2.71
CA TYR A 120 -6.51 7.54 2.14
C TYR A 120 -5.14 7.27 1.54
N GLU A 121 -4.81 5.99 1.42
CA GLU A 121 -3.57 5.54 0.83
C GLU A 121 -3.78 5.07 -0.60
N VAL A 122 -2.73 5.17 -1.41
CA VAL A 122 -2.67 4.66 -2.77
C VAL A 122 -1.58 3.62 -2.85
N THR A 123 -1.99 2.36 -2.97
CA THR A 123 -1.13 1.19 -3.09
C THR A 123 -0.79 0.92 -4.55
N SER A 124 0.47 0.62 -4.84
CA SER A 124 0.92 0.12 -6.15
C SER A 124 1.13 -1.40 -6.15
N GLY A 125 0.68 -2.08 -5.09
CA GLY A 125 0.88 -3.50 -4.84
C GLY A 125 1.98 -3.79 -3.83
N THR A 126 1.84 -4.91 -3.12
CA THR A 126 2.62 -5.28 -1.92
C THR A 126 4.13 -5.22 -2.09
N LEU A 127 4.68 -5.73 -3.19
CA LEU A 127 6.14 -5.71 -3.43
C LEU A 127 6.67 -4.29 -3.71
N ARG A 128 5.91 -3.48 -4.46
CA ARG A 128 6.32 -2.10 -4.80
C ARG A 128 6.11 -1.15 -3.63
N ASP A 129 5.13 -1.39 -2.78
CA ASP A 129 4.87 -0.51 -1.63
C ASP A 129 5.92 -0.71 -0.54
N VAL A 130 6.50 -1.91 -0.40
CA VAL A 130 7.64 -2.14 0.50
C VAL A 130 8.89 -1.40 0.05
N THR A 131 9.16 -1.35 -1.26
CA THR A 131 10.34 -0.67 -1.80
C THR A 131 10.14 0.84 -1.89
N ASP A 132 8.98 1.28 -2.36
CA ASP A 132 8.73 2.66 -2.75
C ASP A 132 7.93 3.45 -1.71
N GLY A 133 7.35 2.76 -0.72
CA GLY A 133 6.36 3.30 0.21
C GLY A 133 4.96 3.42 -0.41
N THR A 134 3.97 3.62 0.44
CA THR A 134 2.59 3.93 0.04
C THR A 134 2.40 5.44 -0.08
N LEU A 135 1.65 5.91 -1.08
CA LEU A 135 1.32 7.33 -1.21
C LEU A 135 0.08 7.64 -0.37
N ALA A 136 0.23 8.43 0.69
CA ALA A 136 -0.90 8.92 1.49
C ALA A 136 -1.41 10.27 0.96
N LEU A 137 -2.71 10.36 0.67
CA LEU A 137 -3.37 11.57 0.20
C LEU A 137 -4.47 11.99 1.18
N PRO A 138 -4.57 13.28 1.55
CA PRO A 138 -5.78 13.79 2.19
C PRO A 138 -6.92 13.85 1.16
N VAL A 139 -8.13 14.15 1.61
CA VAL A 139 -9.23 14.52 0.69
C VAL A 139 -8.82 15.78 -0.07
N LEU A 140 -8.83 15.72 -1.41
CA LEU A 140 -8.41 16.82 -2.26
C LEU A 140 -9.63 17.46 -2.93
N GLU A 141 -9.68 18.79 -2.94
CA GLU A 141 -10.67 19.51 -3.75
C GLU A 141 -10.50 19.15 -5.23
N GLY A 142 -11.62 18.95 -5.94
CA GLY A 142 -11.61 18.49 -7.33
C GLY A 142 -11.33 16.99 -7.50
N THR A 143 -11.33 16.20 -6.42
CA THR A 143 -11.40 14.73 -6.51
C THR A 143 -12.73 14.32 -7.13
N VAL A 144 -12.70 13.35 -8.05
CA VAL A 144 -13.90 12.71 -8.59
C VAL A 144 -13.91 11.26 -8.14
N HIS A 145 -14.95 10.85 -7.42
CA HIS A 145 -15.14 9.48 -6.97
C HIS A 145 -16.11 8.72 -7.89
N GLY A 146 -15.57 8.04 -8.90
CA GLY A 146 -16.32 7.17 -9.79
C GLY A 146 -16.54 5.77 -9.21
N GLU A 147 -17.18 4.89 -9.98
CA GLU A 147 -17.44 3.50 -9.60
C GLU A 147 -16.14 2.68 -9.48
N ASP A 148 -15.32 2.67 -10.55
CA ASP A 148 -14.07 1.92 -10.59
C ASP A 148 -12.80 2.79 -10.48
N THR A 149 -12.96 4.11 -10.48
CA THR A 149 -11.83 5.05 -10.58
C THR A 149 -12.04 6.30 -9.74
N VAL A 150 -11.01 6.64 -8.97
CA VAL A 150 -10.87 7.93 -8.27
C VAL A 150 -9.91 8.80 -9.09
N ILE A 151 -10.39 9.96 -9.54
CA ILE A 151 -9.57 10.94 -10.25
C ILE A 151 -9.14 12.02 -9.25
N VAL A 152 -7.83 12.26 -9.14
CA VAL A 152 -7.25 13.28 -8.24
C VAL A 152 -6.56 14.39 -9.03
N PRO A 153 -6.54 15.65 -8.56
CA PRO A 153 -5.86 16.73 -9.26
C PRO A 153 -4.35 16.48 -9.41
N HIS A 154 -3.84 16.57 -10.65
CA HIS A 154 -2.43 16.29 -10.94
C HIS A 154 -1.47 17.22 -10.16
N GLU A 155 -1.73 18.52 -10.16
CA GLU A 155 -0.85 19.53 -9.55
C GLU A 155 -0.61 19.28 -8.05
N VAL A 156 -1.68 18.95 -7.33
CA VAL A 156 -1.63 18.70 -5.89
C VAL A 156 -0.88 17.41 -5.57
N VAL A 157 -1.00 16.40 -6.43
CA VAL A 157 -0.27 15.13 -6.29
C VAL A 157 1.20 15.29 -6.66
N ALA A 158 1.52 16.02 -7.73
CA ALA A 158 2.89 16.28 -8.17
C ALA A 158 3.70 16.96 -7.06
N GLN A 159 3.16 18.05 -6.49
CA GLN A 159 3.79 18.75 -5.37
C GLN A 159 4.07 17.83 -4.17
N ARG A 160 3.13 16.93 -3.84
CA ARG A 160 3.31 16.00 -2.72
C ARG A 160 4.30 14.89 -3.01
N LEU A 161 4.35 14.38 -4.24
CA LEU A 161 5.33 13.36 -4.62
C LEU A 161 6.76 13.90 -4.61
N ASP A 162 6.95 15.16 -4.98
CA ASP A 162 8.24 15.84 -4.89
C ASP A 162 8.66 16.04 -3.43
N GLN A 163 7.71 16.36 -2.54
CA GLN A 163 7.94 16.49 -1.10
C GLN A 163 8.12 15.14 -0.38
N ALA A 164 7.50 14.07 -0.88
CA ALA A 164 7.50 12.74 -0.24
C ALA A 164 8.88 12.07 -0.20
N GLY A 165 9.91 12.63 -0.84
CA GLY A 165 11.32 12.35 -0.54
C GLY A 165 11.81 10.90 -0.77
N GLY A 166 11.00 10.04 -1.40
CA GLY A 166 11.29 8.62 -1.61
C GLY A 166 11.80 8.25 -3.01
N LEU A 167 12.02 6.95 -3.24
CA LEU A 167 12.44 6.40 -4.54
C LEU A 167 11.48 6.80 -5.67
N ARG A 168 10.17 6.93 -5.40
CA ARG A 168 9.16 7.38 -6.37
C ARG A 168 9.39 8.80 -6.89
N GLY A 169 9.65 9.77 -6.00
CA GLY A 169 9.96 11.14 -6.40
C GLY A 169 11.25 11.18 -7.23
N LYS A 170 12.28 10.44 -6.80
CA LYS A 170 13.57 10.35 -7.52
C LYS A 170 13.46 9.66 -8.89
N PHE A 171 12.65 8.60 -9.01
CA PHE A 171 12.44 7.88 -10.27
C PHE A 171 11.70 8.73 -11.31
N ARG A 172 10.73 9.55 -10.90
CA ARG A 172 10.03 10.44 -11.84
C ARG A 172 10.94 11.54 -12.36
N HIS A 173 11.71 12.21 -11.50
CA HIS A 173 12.69 13.19 -11.97
C HIS A 173 13.72 12.58 -12.91
N LEU A 174 14.08 11.31 -12.72
CA LEU A 174 14.95 10.60 -13.67
C LEU A 174 14.22 10.29 -14.98
N ALA A 175 12.97 9.81 -14.94
CA ALA A 175 12.17 9.51 -16.12
C ALA A 175 11.80 10.76 -16.93
N GLU A 176 11.50 11.88 -16.29
CA GLU A 176 11.29 13.18 -16.95
C GLU A 176 12.57 13.69 -17.60
N ARG A 177 13.71 13.58 -16.91
CA ARG A 177 15.02 13.91 -17.50
C ARG A 177 15.34 13.03 -18.71
N LEU A 178 14.92 11.77 -18.71
CA LEU A 178 15.08 10.86 -19.84
C LEU A 178 14.11 11.14 -20.98
N ARG A 179 12.89 11.63 -20.71
CA ARG A 179 11.94 12.07 -21.75
C ARG A 179 12.40 13.32 -22.49
N VAL A 180 12.94 14.31 -21.77
CA VAL A 180 13.53 15.51 -22.40
C VAL A 180 14.75 15.14 -23.26
N GLY A 181 15.50 14.10 -22.87
CA GLY A 181 16.59 13.57 -23.70
C GLY A 181 16.14 12.70 -24.89
N TYR A 182 14.89 12.23 -24.92
CA TYR A 182 14.41 11.33 -25.97
C TYR A 182 14.02 12.07 -27.26
N ASP A 183 13.56 13.33 -27.15
CA ASP A 183 13.23 14.16 -28.32
C ASP A 183 14.50 14.51 -29.13
N ASP A 184 15.64 14.73 -28.45
CA ASP A 184 16.94 15.07 -29.05
C ASP A 184 17.69 13.86 -29.69
N ILE A 185 17.30 12.62 -29.34
CA ILE A 185 17.96 11.38 -29.82
C ILE A 185 17.43 10.95 -31.20
N SER A 186 16.23 11.41 -31.59
CA SER A 186 15.62 11.02 -32.87
C SER A 186 16.35 11.58 -34.10
N GLU A 187 17.05 12.72 -33.97
CA GLU A 187 17.74 13.38 -35.10
C GLU A 187 19.22 12.99 -35.28
N ARG A 188 19.85 12.29 -34.32
CA ARG A 188 21.30 11.92 -34.39
C ARG A 188 21.58 10.41 -34.47
N SER A 189 20.55 9.60 -34.74
CA SER A 189 20.60 8.14 -34.62
C SER A 189 21.54 7.45 -35.63
N GLU A 190 21.73 7.99 -36.84
CA GLU A 190 22.52 7.27 -37.87
C GLU A 190 24.05 7.34 -37.67
N GLU A 191 24.55 8.38 -37.01
CA GLU A 191 26.00 8.61 -36.85
C GLU A 191 26.53 8.09 -35.51
N LEU A 192 25.72 8.15 -34.45
CA LEU A 192 26.09 7.72 -33.10
C LEU A 192 26.09 6.20 -32.90
N LEU A 193 25.31 5.45 -33.69
CA LEU A 193 25.27 3.99 -33.61
C LEU A 193 26.62 3.35 -34.00
N ARG A 194 27.37 3.95 -34.93
CA ARG A 194 28.69 3.44 -35.34
C ARG A 194 29.79 3.71 -34.32
N GLU A 195 29.82 4.90 -33.71
CA GLU A 195 30.82 5.21 -32.68
C GLU A 195 30.54 4.51 -31.34
N SER A 196 29.26 4.22 -31.07
CA SER A 196 28.85 3.53 -29.84
C SER A 196 29.21 2.05 -29.85
N GLU A 197 29.14 1.32 -30.96
CA GLU A 197 29.48 -0.12 -30.96
C GLU A 197 30.93 -0.40 -30.52
N GLU A 198 31.88 0.45 -30.91
CA GLU A 198 33.28 0.30 -30.50
C GLU A 198 33.48 0.68 -29.02
N LYS A 199 32.91 1.81 -28.58
CA LYS A 199 33.02 2.24 -27.17
C LYS A 199 32.22 1.35 -26.22
N LEU A 200 31.09 0.78 -26.65
CA LEU A 200 30.32 -0.20 -25.89
C LEU A 200 31.03 -1.53 -25.81
N LYS A 201 31.67 -2.04 -26.88
CA LYS A 201 32.47 -3.27 -26.79
C LYS A 201 33.61 -3.10 -25.80
N VAL A 202 34.34 -1.99 -25.85
CA VAL A 202 35.44 -1.71 -24.91
C VAL A 202 34.92 -1.61 -23.45
N LYS A 203 33.79 -0.94 -23.22
CA LYS A 203 33.20 -0.84 -21.88
C LYS A 203 32.61 -2.18 -21.40
N ALA A 204 32.03 -2.97 -22.29
CA ALA A 204 31.50 -4.30 -21.98
C ALA A 204 32.62 -5.29 -21.62
N ASP A 205 33.76 -5.23 -22.33
CA ASP A 205 34.93 -6.05 -22.03
C ASP A 205 35.61 -5.62 -20.73
N GLN A 206 35.67 -4.31 -20.44
CA GLN A 206 36.14 -3.80 -19.16
C GLN A 206 35.21 -4.21 -18.00
N ALA A 207 33.90 -4.16 -18.21
CA ALA A 207 32.92 -4.59 -17.21
C ALA A 207 32.99 -6.10 -16.96
N ARG A 208 33.15 -6.91 -18.00
CA ARG A 208 33.37 -8.37 -17.89
C ARG A 208 34.65 -8.71 -17.15
N LYS A 209 35.75 -8.00 -17.41
CA LYS A 209 37.02 -8.18 -16.67
C LYS A 209 36.85 -7.86 -15.18
N LYS A 210 36.25 -6.71 -14.84
CA LYS A 210 35.99 -6.34 -13.43
C LYS A 210 35.05 -7.32 -12.74
N ALA A 211 34.02 -7.80 -13.42
CA ALA A 211 33.11 -8.81 -12.88
C ALA A 211 33.83 -10.15 -12.64
N GLY A 212 34.74 -10.55 -13.54
CA GLY A 212 35.58 -11.73 -13.37
C GLY A 212 36.52 -11.62 -12.17
N GLU A 213 37.17 -10.46 -11.99
CA GLU A 213 38.04 -10.17 -10.85
C GLU A 213 37.28 -10.22 -9.52
N LEU A 214 36.11 -9.57 -9.45
CA LEU A 214 35.23 -9.61 -8.27
C LEU A 214 34.76 -11.03 -7.93
N THR A 215 34.46 -11.84 -8.96
CA THR A 215 34.03 -13.24 -8.76
C THR A 215 35.19 -14.11 -8.25
N GLN A 216 36.42 -13.88 -8.72
CA GLN A 216 37.60 -14.58 -8.22
C GLN A 216 37.97 -14.15 -6.80
N GLU A 217 37.85 -12.87 -6.47
CA GLU A 217 38.11 -12.34 -5.13
C GLU A 217 37.09 -12.87 -4.11
N ALA A 218 35.81 -12.92 -4.50
CA ALA A 218 34.76 -13.52 -3.69
C ALA A 218 34.99 -15.02 -3.46
N ARG A 219 35.46 -15.75 -4.50
CA ARG A 219 35.76 -17.17 -4.38
C ARG A 219 36.95 -17.44 -3.45
N LYS A 220 38.01 -16.62 -3.51
CA LYS A 220 39.16 -16.73 -2.60
C LYS A 220 38.75 -16.50 -1.14
N LYS A 221 37.95 -15.46 -0.87
CA LYS A 221 37.42 -15.23 0.49
C LYS A 221 36.54 -16.36 0.97
N ALA A 222 35.74 -16.97 0.09
CA ALA A 222 34.91 -18.11 0.45
C ALA A 222 35.75 -19.37 0.74
N GLU A 223 36.85 -19.59 0.01
CA GLU A 223 37.80 -20.69 0.26
C GLU A 223 38.57 -20.50 1.57
N GLU A 224 39.05 -19.29 1.88
CA GLU A 224 39.67 -18.96 3.18
C GLU A 224 38.72 -19.20 4.35
N ILE A 225 37.47 -18.73 4.25
CA ILE A 225 36.45 -18.94 5.30
C ILE A 225 36.15 -20.43 5.50
N ALA A 226 36.13 -21.22 4.42
CA ALA A 226 35.90 -22.65 4.49
C ALA A 226 37.08 -23.41 5.12
N GLU A 227 38.30 -22.94 4.90
CA GLU A 227 39.52 -23.50 5.50
C GLU A 227 39.60 -23.17 6.99
N ASP A 228 39.35 -21.92 7.36
CA ASP A 228 39.26 -21.48 8.77
C ASP A 228 38.19 -22.26 9.55
N ALA A 229 37.03 -22.50 8.93
CA ALA A 229 35.97 -23.30 9.52
C ALA A 229 36.37 -24.78 9.70
N ARG A 230 37.14 -25.35 8.77
CA ARG A 230 37.65 -26.72 8.89
C ARG A 230 38.69 -26.84 9.99
N GLU A 231 39.62 -25.89 10.08
CA GLU A 231 40.60 -25.85 11.15
C GLU A 231 39.94 -25.69 12.52
N ALA A 232 38.91 -24.83 12.64
CA ALA A 232 38.17 -24.66 13.89
C ALA A 232 37.46 -25.97 14.31
N ILE A 233 36.94 -26.74 13.36
CA ILE A 233 36.30 -28.04 13.61
C ILE A 233 37.34 -29.10 14.02
N GLU A 234 38.53 -29.13 13.41
CA GLU A 234 39.62 -30.03 13.84
C GLU A 234 40.18 -29.66 15.22
N ARG A 235 40.28 -28.35 15.52
CA ARG A 235 40.71 -27.86 16.84
C ARG A 235 39.68 -28.21 17.93
N ALA A 236 38.39 -28.18 17.61
CA ALA A 236 37.33 -28.62 18.52
C ALA A 236 37.29 -30.15 18.72
N LYS A 237 37.62 -30.93 17.68
CA LYS A 237 37.70 -32.39 17.79
C LYS A 237 38.93 -32.89 18.56
N SER A 238 40.02 -32.13 18.57
CA SER A 238 41.23 -32.46 19.33
C SER A 238 41.18 -32.02 20.80
N SER A 239 40.21 -31.17 21.18
CA SER A 239 39.98 -30.77 22.58
C SER A 239 39.00 -31.67 23.35
N ASP A 240 38.29 -32.59 22.69
CA ASP A 240 37.30 -33.48 23.33
C ASP A 240 37.86 -34.87 23.74
N GLU A 241 39.16 -35.15 23.54
CA GLU A 241 39.79 -36.43 23.95
C GLU A 241 40.42 -36.45 25.36
N GLU A 242 40.38 -35.35 26.12
CA GLU A 242 41.02 -35.25 27.43
C GLU A 242 40.07 -34.73 28.53
N GLU A 243 38.92 -35.38 28.74
CA GLU A 243 38.24 -35.40 30.06
C GLU A 243 37.12 -36.46 30.10
N ALA A 244 37.52 -37.72 30.32
CA ALA A 244 36.62 -38.76 30.81
C ALA A 244 36.71 -38.82 32.35
N PRO A 245 35.61 -38.67 33.12
CA PRO A 245 35.59 -39.13 34.48
C PRO A 245 35.15 -40.59 34.53
N VAL A 246 35.97 -41.34 35.24
CA VAL A 246 35.87 -42.76 35.55
C VAL A 246 34.68 -43.04 36.47
N GLU A 247 34.03 -44.14 36.14
CA GLU A 247 33.11 -44.98 36.91
C GLU A 247 33.47 -45.13 38.39
N GLU A 248 32.49 -44.96 39.29
CA GLU A 248 32.42 -45.76 40.52
C GLU A 248 31.00 -45.79 41.09
N ALA A 249 30.41 -46.99 41.08
CA ALA A 249 29.38 -47.46 42.00
C ALA A 249 29.96 -48.69 42.72
N PRO A 250 29.43 -49.16 43.87
CA PRO A 250 28.38 -48.62 44.73
C PRO A 250 28.87 -48.12 46.11
#